data_AF-B5GAY7-F1
#
_entry.id   AF-B5GAY7-F1
#
_cell.length_a   1.000
_cell.length_b   1.000
_cell.length_c   1.000
_cell.angle_alpha   90.00
_cell.angle_beta   90.00
_cell.angle_gamma   90.00
#
_symmetry.space_group_name_H-M   'P 1'
#
loop_
_entity.id
_entity.type
_entity.pdbx_description
1 polymer ?
#
loop_
_entity_poly.entity_id
_entity_poly.type
_entity_poly.pdbx_seq_one_letter_code
_entity_poly.pdbx_strand_id
1 'polypeptide(L)'
;MLGGDPSGWAYWQQAGNAAQLHGPVLADKNSLTDFGIMIGAGLAAAAGGVWTLHRSIPARTALAGVLGGLLMGIGARMAGGCNIGAYLAGIASGSLHGWIWGAMALLGTYAGLKLRPLFGLGNPKPADSVC
;
A
#
# COMPACT_ATOMS: atom_id res chain seq x y z
N MET A 1 0.16 -29.97 7.60
CA MET A 1 1.12 -29.66 6.51
C MET A 1 0.35 -28.92 5.41
N LEU A 2 0.03 -27.65 5.65
CA LEU A 2 -0.63 -26.76 4.68
C LEU A 2 0.27 -25.55 4.57
N GLY A 3 1.13 -25.57 3.57
CA GLY A 3 2.23 -24.64 3.39
C GLY A 3 3.23 -25.32 2.48
N GLY A 4 2.95 -25.31 1.17
CA GLY A 4 3.87 -25.81 0.18
C GLY A 4 5.22 -25.11 0.32
N ASP A 5 6.30 -25.86 0.12
CA ASP A 5 7.65 -25.33 0.23
C ASP A 5 7.84 -24.17 -0.78
N PRO A 6 8.02 -22.92 -0.31
CA PRO A 6 8.11 -21.75 -1.18
C PRO A 6 9.41 -21.76 -2.00
N SER A 7 10.41 -22.58 -1.65
CA SER A 7 11.66 -22.71 -2.41
C SER A 7 11.45 -23.21 -3.84
N GLY A 8 10.36 -23.94 -4.09
CA GLY A 8 10.01 -24.48 -5.41
C GLY A 8 9.28 -23.50 -6.34
N TRP A 9 8.90 -22.30 -5.88
CA TRP A 9 8.08 -21.40 -6.68
C TRP A 9 8.92 -20.53 -7.61
N ALA A 10 8.49 -20.37 -8.86
CA ALA A 10 9.18 -19.60 -9.89
C ALA A 10 9.54 -18.16 -9.44
N TYR A 11 8.73 -17.57 -8.56
CA TYR A 11 8.98 -16.26 -7.96
C TYR A 11 10.22 -16.25 -7.05
N TRP A 12 10.42 -17.29 -6.23
CA TRP A 12 11.54 -17.40 -5.28
C TRP A 12 12.80 -17.98 -5.92
N GLN A 13 12.71 -18.58 -7.11
CA GLN A 13 13.85 -19.03 -7.90
C GLN A 13 14.56 -17.90 -8.66
N GLN A 14 13.93 -16.73 -8.82
CA GLN A 14 14.59 -15.55 -9.40
C GLN A 14 15.67 -15.02 -8.45
N ALA A 15 16.89 -14.82 -8.97
CA ALA A 15 18.09 -14.46 -8.20
C ALA A 15 17.91 -13.22 -7.29
N GLY A 16 17.04 -12.27 -7.64
CA GLY A 16 16.73 -11.10 -6.82
C GLY A 16 15.81 -11.37 -5.63
N ASN A 17 14.93 -12.37 -5.72
CA ASN A 17 13.97 -12.74 -4.66
C ASN A 17 14.50 -13.88 -3.78
N ALA A 18 15.36 -14.76 -4.33
CA ALA A 18 15.98 -15.87 -3.61
C ALA A 18 16.80 -15.39 -2.39
N ALA A 19 17.48 -14.24 -2.52
CA ALA A 19 18.24 -13.62 -1.43
C ALA A 19 17.36 -13.14 -0.27
N GLN A 20 16.13 -12.70 -0.57
CA GLN A 20 15.14 -12.26 0.44
C GLN A 20 14.53 -13.43 1.20
N LEU A 21 14.56 -14.64 0.65
CA LEU A 21 14.04 -15.84 1.31
C LEU A 21 14.96 -16.35 2.44
N HIS A 22 16.26 -16.10 2.33
CA HIS A 22 17.28 -16.51 3.31
C HIS A 22 17.77 -15.38 4.23
N GLY A 23 17.42 -14.13 3.93
CA GLY A 23 17.81 -12.96 4.72
C GLY A 23 16.95 -12.77 5.97
N PRO A 24 17.51 -12.29 7.11
CA PRO A 24 16.70 -11.84 8.24
C PRO A 24 15.81 -10.67 7.80
N VAL A 25 14.56 -10.64 8.25
CA VAL A 25 13.59 -9.56 7.93
C VAL A 25 14.11 -8.16 8.31
N LEU A 26 15.04 -8.11 9.27
CA LEU A 26 15.71 -6.90 9.76
C LEU A 26 16.89 -6.44 8.89
N ALA A 27 17.39 -7.27 7.97
CA ALA A 27 18.48 -6.94 7.05
C ALA A 27 17.96 -6.35 5.72
N ASP A 28 16.68 -6.53 5.41
CA ASP A 28 16.06 -5.97 4.21
C ASP A 28 15.71 -4.48 4.39
N LYS A 29 16.25 -3.63 3.51
CA LYS A 29 16.04 -2.18 3.52
C LYS A 29 14.56 -1.78 3.44
N ASN A 30 13.78 -2.54 2.68
CA ASN A 30 12.34 -2.30 2.53
C ASN A 30 11.62 -2.51 3.88
N SER A 31 11.87 -3.63 4.56
CA SER A 31 11.29 -3.93 5.86
C SER A 31 11.64 -2.87 6.91
N LEU A 32 12.90 -2.42 6.96
CA LEU A 32 13.32 -1.34 7.86
C LEU A 32 12.60 -0.03 7.57
N THR A 33 12.37 0.28 6.30
CA THR A 33 11.63 1.48 5.88
C THR A 33 10.17 1.39 6.29
N ASP A 34 9.53 0.23 6.12
CA ASP A 34 8.15 -0.01 6.54
C ASP A 34 8.00 0.13 8.07
N PHE A 35 8.93 -0.44 8.84
CA PHE A 35 8.97 -0.25 10.30
C PHE A 35 9.17 1.22 10.69
N GLY A 36 10.09 1.91 10.01
CA GLY A 36 10.33 3.33 10.22
C GLY A 36 9.09 4.19 9.96
N ILE A 37 8.34 3.91 8.88
CA ILE A 37 7.09 4.61 8.56
C ILE A 37 6.02 4.33 9.62
N MET A 38 5.84 3.06 10.03
CA MET A 38 4.83 2.71 11.05
C MET A 38 5.12 3.39 12.39
N ILE A 39 6.36 3.33 12.86
CA ILE A 39 6.76 3.94 14.14
C ILE A 39 6.71 5.47 14.04
N GLY A 40 7.22 6.03 12.95
CA GLY A 40 7.26 7.48 12.72
C GLY A 40 5.86 8.09 12.64
N ALA A 41 4.95 7.47 11.87
CA ALA A 41 3.55 7.90 11.80
C ALA A 41 2.87 7.84 13.17
N GLY A 42 3.17 6.80 13.96
CA GLY A 42 2.60 6.65 15.28
C GLY A 42 3.09 7.70 16.28
N LEU A 43 4.41 7.97 16.29
CA LEU A 43 5.00 9.03 17.12
C LEU A 43 4.47 10.41 16.72
N ALA A 44 4.34 10.69 15.41
CA ALA A 44 3.79 11.95 14.93
C ALA A 44 2.31 12.14 15.34
N ALA A 45 1.49 11.08 15.22
CA ALA A 45 0.10 11.12 15.64
C ALA A 45 -0.05 11.29 17.17
N ALA A 46 0.83 10.66 17.96
CA ALA A 46 0.87 10.82 19.41
C ALA A 46 1.31 12.24 19.81
N ALA A 47 2.37 12.77 19.19
CA ALA A 47 2.86 14.12 19.45
C ALA A 47 1.86 15.21 19.02
N GLY A 48 1.12 14.98 17.93
CA GLY A 48 0.05 15.85 17.48
C GLY A 48 -1.26 15.74 18.27
N GLY A 49 -1.36 14.82 19.24
CA GLY A 49 -2.57 14.60 20.04
C GLY A 49 -3.76 14.02 19.26
N VAL A 50 -3.57 13.59 18.01
CA VAL A 50 -4.61 13.04 17.11
C VAL A 50 -4.63 11.51 17.11
N TRP A 51 -3.92 10.87 18.04
CA TRP A 51 -3.93 9.41 18.18
C TRP A 51 -5.33 8.93 18.55
N THR A 52 -6.02 8.29 17.60
CA THR A 52 -7.34 7.70 17.82
C THR A 52 -7.29 6.20 17.61
N LEU A 53 -7.69 5.43 18.63
CA LEU A 53 -7.79 3.98 18.52
C LEU A 53 -9.24 3.60 18.20
N HIS A 54 -9.51 3.32 16.92
CA HIS A 54 -10.84 2.94 16.47
C HIS A 54 -11.13 1.47 16.85
N ARG A 55 -11.81 1.24 17.98
CA ARG A 55 -12.10 -0.11 18.50
C ARG A 55 -13.23 -0.86 17.78
N SER A 56 -14.04 -0.18 16.98
CA SER A 56 -15.20 -0.78 16.31
C SER A 56 -15.18 -0.53 14.81
N ILE A 57 -14.37 -1.30 14.08
CA ILE A 57 -14.37 -1.24 12.61
C ILE A 57 -15.55 -2.08 12.10
N PRO A 58 -16.51 -1.50 11.34
CA PRO A 58 -17.60 -2.27 10.75
C PRO A 58 -17.05 -3.33 9.80
N ALA A 59 -17.63 -4.54 9.80
CA ALA A 59 -17.16 -5.65 8.97
C ALA A 59 -17.07 -5.30 7.47
N ARG A 60 -17.96 -4.43 6.96
CA ARG A 60 -17.92 -3.93 5.58
C ARG A 60 -16.68 -3.08 5.30
N THR A 61 -16.25 -2.26 6.24
CA THR A 61 -15.02 -1.45 6.15
C THR A 61 -13.77 -2.32 6.23
N ALA A 62 -13.77 -3.33 7.11
CA ALA A 62 -12.68 -4.29 7.20
C ALA A 62 -12.53 -5.08 5.89
N LEU A 63 -13.63 -5.56 5.30
CA LEU A 63 -13.64 -6.22 4.00
C LEU A 63 -13.14 -5.29 2.88
N ALA A 64 -13.58 -4.03 2.86
CA ALA A 64 -13.10 -3.04 1.90
C ALA A 64 -11.58 -2.81 2.02
N GLY A 65 -11.06 -2.75 3.26
CA GLY A 65 -9.63 -2.61 3.53
C GLY A 65 -8.80 -3.80 3.05
N VAL A 66 -9.28 -5.02 3.31
CA VAL A 66 -8.59 -6.26 2.86
C VAL A 66 -8.59 -6.37 1.33
N LEU A 67 -9.75 -6.17 0.69
CA LEU A 67 -9.87 -6.21 -0.77
C LEU A 67 -9.04 -5.11 -1.43
N GLY A 68 -9.10 -3.89 -0.88
CA GLY A 68 -8.30 -2.75 -1.36
C GLY A 68 -6.80 -2.99 -1.22
N GLY A 69 -6.36 -3.52 -0.08
CA GLY A 69 -4.95 -3.86 0.16
C GLY A 69 -4.44 -4.94 -0.80
N LEU A 70 -5.24 -5.98 -1.06
CA LEU A 70 -4.88 -7.02 -2.02
C LEU A 70 -4.77 -6.46 -3.44
N LEU A 71 -5.75 -5.66 -3.88
CA LEU A 71 -5.74 -5.00 -5.19
C LEU A 71 -4.54 -4.06 -5.33
N MET A 72 -4.23 -3.27 -4.31
CA MET A 72 -3.05 -2.40 -4.29
C MET A 72 -1.75 -3.19 -4.37
N GLY A 73 -1.63 -4.30 -3.63
CA GLY A 73 -0.43 -5.15 -3.65
C GLY A 73 -0.20 -5.79 -5.03
N ILE A 74 -1.26 -6.36 -5.63
CA ILE A 74 -1.19 -6.95 -6.97
C ILE A 74 -0.85 -5.87 -8.01
N GLY A 75 -1.51 -4.71 -7.93
CA GLY A 75 -1.23 -3.57 -8.81
C GLY A 75 0.20 -3.07 -8.72
N ALA A 76 0.74 -2.93 -7.50
CA ALA A 76 2.11 -2.49 -7.28
C ALA A 76 3.14 -3.48 -7.88
N ARG A 77 2.86 -4.78 -7.82
CA ARG A 77 3.71 -5.80 -8.45
C ARG A 77 3.66 -5.74 -9.97
N MET A 78 2.48 -5.56 -10.57
CA MET A 78 2.35 -5.41 -12.03
C MET A 78 2.98 -4.11 -12.54
N ALA A 79 2.88 -3.02 -11.76
CA ALA A 79 3.43 -1.72 -12.10
C ALA A 79 4.94 -1.60 -11.81
N GLY A 80 5.56 -2.60 -11.18
CA GLY A 80 6.99 -2.57 -10.84
C GLY A 80 7.35 -1.61 -9.69
N GLY A 81 6.37 -1.18 -8.89
CA GLY A 81 6.63 -0.30 -7.75
C GLY A 81 5.37 0.19 -7.04
N CYS A 82 5.55 0.78 -5.87
CA CYS A 82 4.50 1.47 -5.10
C CYS A 82 4.40 2.95 -5.49
N ASN A 83 3.47 3.68 -4.88
CA ASN A 83 3.30 5.13 -5.13
C ASN A 83 4.60 5.93 -4.86
N ILE A 84 5.45 5.50 -3.93
CA ILE A 84 6.73 6.18 -3.66
C ILE A 84 7.77 5.82 -4.74
N GLY A 85 7.86 4.54 -5.11
CA GLY A 85 8.87 4.05 -6.06
C GLY A 85 8.52 4.27 -7.53
N ALA A 86 7.30 3.95 -7.96
CA ALA A 86 6.88 4.05 -9.36
C ALA A 86 6.53 5.50 -9.76
N TYR A 87 5.86 6.25 -8.88
CA TYR A 87 5.40 7.61 -9.18
C TYR A 87 6.41 8.66 -8.78
N LEU A 88 6.82 8.71 -7.52
CA LEU A 88 7.71 9.78 -7.04
C LEU A 88 9.10 9.69 -7.70
N ALA A 89 9.72 8.50 -7.70
CA ALA A 89 11.02 8.33 -8.38
C ALA A 89 10.90 8.37 -9.91
N GLY A 90 9.77 7.91 -10.47
CA GLY A 90 9.49 7.98 -11.91
C GLY A 90 9.36 9.41 -12.44
N ILE A 91 8.65 10.29 -11.72
CA ILE A 91 8.55 11.71 -12.08
C ILE A 91 9.86 12.45 -11.78
N ALA A 92 10.52 12.15 -10.66
CA ALA A 92 11.80 12.79 -10.32
C ALA A 92 12.91 12.49 -11.33
N SER A 93 12.87 11.31 -11.98
CA SER A 93 13.79 10.95 -13.07
C SER A 93 13.36 11.46 -14.45
N GLY A 94 12.23 12.18 -14.56
CA GLY A 94 11.70 12.70 -15.83
C GLY A 94 11.10 11.62 -16.75
N SER A 95 10.78 10.44 -16.22
CA SER A 95 10.31 9.30 -17.02
C SER A 95 8.83 9.42 -17.35
N LEU A 96 8.47 9.15 -18.62
CA LEU A 96 7.08 9.11 -19.10
C LEU A 96 6.25 8.05 -18.36
N HIS A 97 6.91 6.99 -17.89
CA HIS A 97 6.26 5.91 -17.13
C HIS A 97 5.62 6.44 -15.83
N GLY A 98 6.29 7.34 -15.10
CA GLY A 98 5.76 7.93 -13.87
C GLY A 98 4.51 8.79 -14.11
N TRP A 99 4.49 9.52 -15.21
CA TRP A 99 3.33 10.33 -15.61
C TRP A 99 2.12 9.47 -16.02
N ILE A 100 2.34 8.41 -16.80
CA ILE A 100 1.28 7.46 -17.18
C ILE A 100 0.74 6.74 -15.95
N TRP A 101 1.63 6.30 -15.06
CA TRP A 101 1.24 5.68 -13.79
C TRP A 101 0.35 6.64 -12.98
N GLY A 102 0.73 7.93 -12.88
CA GLY A 102 -0.03 8.95 -12.16
C GLY A 102 -1.42 9.17 -12.74
N ALA A 103 -1.54 9.27 -14.07
CA ALA A 103 -2.82 9.42 -14.75
C ALA A 103 -3.76 8.22 -14.50
N MET A 104 -3.22 6.99 -14.58
CA MET A 104 -4.00 5.78 -14.30
C MET A 104 -4.39 5.68 -12.83
N ALA A 105 -3.51 6.07 -11.91
CA ALA A 105 -3.81 6.10 -10.47
C ALA A 105 -4.93 7.11 -10.14
N LEU A 106 -4.95 8.26 -10.81
CA LEU A 106 -6.03 9.25 -10.67
C LEU A 106 -7.37 8.70 -11.16
N LEU A 107 -7.40 8.06 -12.34
CA LEU A 107 -8.61 7.42 -12.86
C LEU A 107 -9.10 6.28 -11.96
N GLY A 108 -8.18 5.45 -11.47
CA GLY A 108 -8.49 4.38 -10.52
C GLY A 108 -9.05 4.91 -9.20
N THR A 109 -8.51 6.02 -8.71
CA THR A 109 -9.00 6.69 -7.49
C THR A 109 -10.42 7.23 -7.71
N TYR A 110 -10.68 7.85 -8.86
CA TYR A 110 -12.03 8.32 -9.20
C TYR A 110 -13.05 7.18 -9.22
N ALA A 111 -12.71 6.06 -9.87
CA ALA A 111 -13.55 4.86 -9.85
C ALA A 111 -13.74 4.29 -8.43
N GLY A 112 -12.67 4.26 -7.64
CA GLY A 112 -12.70 3.82 -6.24
C GLY A 112 -13.60 4.68 -5.36
N LEU A 113 -13.58 6.01 -5.52
CA LEU A 113 -14.48 6.93 -4.82
C LEU A 113 -15.96 6.64 -5.15
N LYS A 114 -16.25 6.29 -6.40
CA LYS A 114 -17.60 5.88 -6.82
C LYS A 114 -18.01 4.53 -6.23
N LEU A 115 -17.05 3.64 -5.97
CA LEU A 115 -17.28 2.33 -5.35
C LEU A 115 -17.38 2.36 -3.82
N ARG A 116 -16.77 3.35 -3.15
CA ARG A 116 -16.83 3.54 -1.68
C ARG A 116 -18.23 3.43 -1.05
N PRO A 117 -19.30 4.06 -1.58
CA PRO A 117 -20.63 3.96 -0.98
C PRO A 117 -21.19 2.52 -0.96
N LEU A 118 -20.74 1.63 -1.86
CA LEU A 118 -21.14 0.21 -1.84
C LEU A 118 -20.63 -0.53 -0.60
N PHE A 119 -19.57 -0.04 0.03
CA PHE A 119 -19.01 -0.60 1.26
C PHE A 119 -19.51 0.12 2.52
N GLY A 120 -20.44 1.07 2.39
CA GLY A 120 -20.94 1.86 3.53
C GLY A 120 -19.93 2.89 4.03
N LEU A 121 -18.90 3.20 3.23
CA LEU A 121 -17.95 4.28 3.51
C LEU A 121 -18.54 5.59 2.98
N GLY A 122 -18.69 6.58 3.85
CA GLY A 122 -19.08 7.93 3.44
C GLY A 122 -18.05 8.49 2.46
N ASN A 123 -18.52 9.05 1.35
CA ASN A 123 -17.63 9.81 0.47
C ASN A 123 -17.44 11.19 1.13
N PRO A 124 -16.19 11.64 1.38
CA PRO A 124 -15.97 12.98 1.93
C PRO A 124 -16.63 14.00 1.01
N LYS A 125 -17.55 14.78 1.57
CA LYS A 125 -18.20 15.86 0.85
C LYS A 125 -17.21 17.03 0.76
N PRO A 126 -17.25 17.84 -0.30
CA PRO A 126 -16.41 19.04 -0.40
C PRO A 126 -16.59 20.04 0.77
N ALA A 127 -17.64 19.87 1.58
CA ALA A 127 -17.93 20.66 2.77
C ALA A 127 -17.42 20.04 4.09
N ASP A 128 -16.82 18.86 4.08
CA ASP A 128 -16.27 18.23 5.29
C ASP A 128 -14.92 18.90 5.64
N SER A 129 -14.92 19.68 6.73
CA SER A 129 -13.83 20.58 7.14
C SER A 129 -12.69 19.88 7.89
N VAL A 130 -12.31 18.67 7.49
CA VAL A 130 -11.17 17.98 8.11
C VAL A 130 -10.15 17.66 7.02
N CYS A 131 -9.28 18.65 6.81
CA CYS A 131 -7.91 18.46 6.35
C CYS A 131 -7.11 17.63 7.36
#